data_AF-A0A9P8HTR6-F1
#
_entry.id   AF-A0A9P8HTR6-F1
#
_cell.length_a   1.000
_cell.length_b   1.000
_cell.length_c   1.000
_cell.angle_alpha   90.00
_cell.angle_beta   90.00
_cell.angle_gamma   90.00
#
_symmetry.space_group_name_H-M   'P 1'
#
loop_
_entity.id
_entity.type
_entity.pdbx_description
1 polymer ?
#
loop_
_entity_poly.entity_id
_entity_poly.type
_entity_poly.pdbx_seq_one_letter_code
_entity_poly.pdbx_strand_id
1 'polypeptide(L)'
;MASAYSAYHGAKSSQFTVTALGRWSILTKQLPAVDKVRVLHVYDFDNTLFRTPMPNPTLWTGPTIGLLATQEAFSNGGWWHDNRILAATGEGAEKEEERAWEGWWNEKVADLVKLSTKQPDALCVLLTGRSEHGFGELIKRMVTSKGLEFDMVSLKPRVSPANQSFQNTMHFKQLFFEALMETYQQATEIKVYEDRPRHTKGFRDFFAEYNRRQTEAPTRGPITADVVQVVDSSTLLDPVVEVAEVQHMINQHNTTLTKEPSSKSKLMIKKTVFFTSYMIGGDDIKKLLKLAKIPASVSNNDLKFHANNILICPRPCPTSILEKVGGMGSKMLWEVTGTACFDNSIWAACVRPVPHTAKFHTDNPIPLVVLALRKGARPMDAGKITAWQPVPVEERFSFETTVGEKVILRIEAEDPKEDEYQSLFANKSHKRKHNADEEWAARSVQYAGRNESRGFHSGRGRNKGGNPGRSHRASRGGRGGRGRGGHGYRSLDDVDPKGQSNDAPPGSFGRGRPMGGQPSNGSDLQSYY
;
A
#
# COMPACT_ATOMS: atom_id res chain seq x y z
N MET A 1 31.14 35.16 51.67
CA MET A 1 31.73 35.39 50.34
C MET A 1 32.14 34.04 49.76
N ALA A 2 31.41 33.62 48.74
CA ALA A 2 31.50 32.31 48.11
C ALA A 2 32.79 32.14 47.28
N SER A 3 33.18 30.88 47.09
CA SER A 3 33.55 30.32 45.77
C SER A 3 33.59 28.79 45.93
N ALA A 4 32.53 28.03 45.68
CA ALA A 4 31.79 27.84 44.43
C ALA A 4 32.63 27.32 43.25
N TYR A 5 33.74 26.62 43.53
CA TYR A 5 34.60 26.00 42.50
C TYR A 5 34.50 24.47 42.40
N SER A 6 33.54 23.84 43.09
CA SER A 6 33.40 22.37 43.12
C SER A 6 32.01 21.84 42.74
N ALA A 7 31.13 22.69 42.22
CA ALA A 7 29.71 22.34 41.98
C ALA A 7 29.27 22.39 40.51
N TYR A 8 30.19 22.34 39.54
CA TYR A 8 29.85 22.37 38.10
C TYR A 8 30.43 21.23 37.25
N HIS A 9 30.97 20.17 37.87
CA HIS A 9 31.39 18.96 37.14
C HIS A 9 30.70 17.66 37.57
N GLY A 10 29.67 17.73 38.40
CA GLY A 10 28.83 16.58 38.74
C GLY A 10 27.43 16.72 38.13
N ALA A 11 27.09 15.79 37.22
CA ALA A 11 25.75 15.48 36.67
C ALA A 11 25.57 15.64 35.14
N LYS A 12 26.50 15.12 34.33
CA LYS A 12 26.09 14.31 33.16
C LYS A 12 26.24 12.85 33.54
N SER A 13 25.30 12.32 34.33
CA SER A 13 25.20 10.86 34.51
C SER A 13 25.16 10.23 33.12
N SER A 14 26.09 9.33 32.79
CA SER A 14 26.29 8.85 31.43
C SER A 14 24.99 8.31 30.82
N GLN A 15 24.46 9.02 29.81
CA GLN A 15 23.24 8.63 29.10
C GLN A 15 23.42 7.29 28.37
N PHE A 16 24.66 6.92 28.04
CA PHE A 16 25.03 5.70 27.34
C PHE A 16 25.63 4.69 28.31
N THR A 17 24.76 3.90 28.94
CA THR A 17 25.14 2.77 29.80
C THR A 17 24.30 1.57 29.44
N VAL A 18 24.79 0.37 29.75
CA VAL A 18 24.05 -0.88 29.56
C VAL A 18 22.68 -0.83 30.25
N THR A 19 22.60 -0.26 31.46
CA THR A 19 21.35 -0.05 32.20
C THR A 19 20.40 0.91 31.47
N ALA A 20 20.90 2.04 30.96
CA ALA A 20 20.08 2.99 30.22
C ALA A 20 19.59 2.40 28.88
N LEU A 21 20.45 1.65 28.19
CA LEU A 21 20.11 0.96 26.95
C LEU A 21 19.04 -0.12 27.18
N GLY A 22 19.11 -0.84 28.30
CA GLY A 22 18.10 -1.84 28.67
C GLY A 22 16.67 -1.29 28.74
N ARG A 23 16.49 0.01 29.01
CA ARG A 23 15.16 0.67 29.04
C ARG A 23 14.49 0.79 27.67
N TRP A 24 15.23 0.56 26.59
CA TRP A 24 14.65 0.48 25.25
C TRP A 24 14.05 -0.89 24.95
N SER A 25 14.29 -1.90 25.79
CA SER A 25 13.82 -3.26 25.54
C SER A 25 12.63 -3.67 26.40
N ILE A 26 11.70 -4.41 25.80
CA ILE A 26 10.61 -5.10 26.51
C ILE A 26 11.06 -6.40 27.19
N LEU A 27 12.32 -6.80 27.00
CA LEU A 27 12.92 -7.94 27.68
C LEU A 27 13.52 -7.50 29.02
N THR A 28 13.31 -8.32 30.04
CA THR A 28 13.98 -8.18 31.35
C THR A 28 15.26 -9.02 31.39
N LYS A 29 16.04 -9.02 30.31
CA LYS A 29 17.30 -9.76 30.19
C LYS A 29 18.46 -8.85 30.57
N GLN A 30 19.42 -9.37 31.34
CA GLN A 30 20.65 -8.64 31.60
C GLN A 30 21.46 -8.57 30.31
N LEU A 31 21.79 -7.36 29.88
CA LEU A 31 22.56 -7.13 28.67
C LEU A 31 24.06 -7.44 28.90
N PRO A 32 24.78 -7.93 27.87
CA PRO A 32 26.22 -8.19 27.96
C PRO A 32 27.04 -6.97 28.39
N ALA A 33 28.18 -7.21 29.02
CA ALA A 33 29.12 -6.15 29.36
C ALA A 33 29.74 -5.53 28.09
N VAL A 34 30.04 -4.23 28.15
CA VAL A 34 30.51 -3.45 26.99
C VAL A 34 31.76 -4.04 26.34
N ASP A 35 32.68 -4.61 27.14
CA ASP A 35 33.93 -5.22 26.66
C ASP A 35 33.75 -6.55 25.92
N LYS A 36 32.56 -7.17 26.01
CA LYS A 36 32.24 -8.45 25.38
C LYS A 36 31.67 -8.32 23.99
N VAL A 37 31.14 -7.16 23.62
CA VAL A 37 30.46 -6.96 22.34
C VAL A 37 31.38 -6.29 21.34
N ARG A 38 31.55 -6.93 20.18
CA ARG A 38 32.32 -6.44 19.01
C ARG A 38 31.44 -6.19 17.79
N VAL A 39 30.29 -6.86 17.70
CA VAL A 39 29.40 -6.79 16.54
C VAL A 39 27.96 -6.55 16.98
N LEU A 40 27.24 -5.70 16.25
CA LEU A 40 25.83 -5.40 16.49
C LEU A 40 24.99 -5.97 15.34
N HIS A 41 24.05 -6.85 15.63
CA HIS A 41 23.09 -7.35 14.63
C HIS A 41 21.70 -6.84 14.96
N VAL A 42 21.10 -6.08 14.03
CA VAL A 42 19.77 -5.50 14.18
C VAL A 42 18.84 -6.00 13.09
N TYR A 43 17.72 -6.58 13.50
CA TYR A 43 16.71 -7.15 12.63
C TYR A 43 15.41 -6.36 12.77
N ASP A 44 14.92 -5.79 11.69
CA ASP A 44 13.55 -5.29 11.66
C ASP A 44 12.53 -6.42 11.69
N PHE A 45 11.32 -6.12 12.15
CA PHE A 45 10.25 -7.10 12.29
C PHE A 45 9.38 -7.20 11.04
N ASP A 46 8.64 -6.14 10.72
CA ASP A 46 7.57 -6.15 9.73
C ASP A 46 8.12 -6.29 8.31
N ASN A 47 7.74 -7.36 7.62
CA ASN A 47 8.17 -7.74 6.27
C ASN A 47 9.68 -7.97 6.09
N THR A 48 10.44 -7.90 7.18
CA THR A 48 11.85 -8.27 7.27
C THR A 48 11.99 -9.68 7.87
N LEU A 49 11.69 -9.82 9.16
CA LEU A 49 11.73 -11.09 9.90
C LEU A 49 10.40 -11.84 9.80
N PHE A 50 9.28 -11.11 9.89
CA PHE A 50 7.93 -11.65 9.89
C PHE A 50 7.11 -11.08 8.73
N ARG A 51 6.35 -11.92 8.02
CA ARG A 51 5.52 -11.53 6.88
C ARG A 51 4.20 -10.95 7.38
N THR A 52 4.24 -9.70 7.82
CA THR A 52 3.05 -9.01 8.29
C THR A 52 2.05 -8.81 7.14
N PRO A 53 0.76 -9.16 7.34
CA PRO A 53 -0.26 -8.96 6.33
C PRO A 53 -0.44 -7.49 5.91
N MET A 54 -0.67 -7.29 4.62
CA MET A 54 -1.02 -6.00 4.00
C MET A 54 -2.52 -5.88 3.78
N PRO A 55 -3.09 -4.65 3.76
CA PRO A 55 -4.46 -4.45 3.34
C PRO A 55 -4.67 -4.99 1.92
N ASN A 56 -5.72 -5.78 1.73
CA ASN A 56 -5.98 -6.50 0.49
C ASN A 56 -6.49 -5.56 -0.63
N PRO A 57 -5.72 -5.36 -1.71
CA PRO A 57 -6.12 -4.46 -2.81
C PRO A 57 -7.25 -5.00 -3.67
N THR A 58 -7.63 -6.27 -3.51
CA THR A 58 -8.80 -6.85 -4.16
C THR A 58 -10.09 -6.60 -3.39
N LEU A 59 -9.99 -6.33 -2.08
CA LEU A 59 -11.12 -6.00 -1.20
C LEU A 59 -11.34 -4.50 -1.12
N TRP A 60 -10.27 -3.72 -0.92
CA TRP A 60 -10.39 -2.30 -0.60
C TRP A 60 -10.00 -1.39 -1.75
N THR A 61 -10.70 -0.26 -1.88
CA THR A 61 -10.27 0.78 -2.82
C THR A 61 -8.90 1.37 -2.43
N GLY A 62 -8.13 1.86 -3.40
CA GLY A 62 -6.85 2.52 -3.15
C GLY A 62 -6.91 3.65 -2.09
N PRO A 63 -7.90 4.56 -2.12
CA PRO A 63 -8.11 5.53 -1.05
C PRO A 63 -8.33 4.90 0.33
N THR A 64 -9.10 3.82 0.41
CA THR A 64 -9.32 3.08 1.66
C THR A 64 -8.05 2.42 2.20
N ILE A 65 -7.21 1.84 1.33
CA ILE A 65 -5.89 1.33 1.74
C ILE A 65 -5.04 2.47 2.32
N GLY A 66 -5.07 3.65 1.69
CA GLY A 66 -4.39 4.84 2.22
C GLY A 66 -4.93 5.27 3.60
N LEU A 67 -6.26 5.24 3.78
CA LEU A 67 -6.91 5.53 5.05
C LEU A 67 -6.49 4.52 6.14
N LEU A 68 -6.54 3.22 5.83
CA LEU A 68 -6.12 2.14 6.73
C LEU A 68 -4.66 2.29 7.15
N ALA A 69 -3.77 2.69 6.25
CA ALA A 69 -2.35 2.91 6.58
C ALA A 69 -2.09 4.15 7.45
N THR A 70 -3.07 5.07 7.60
CA THR A 70 -2.88 6.34 8.32
C THR A 70 -3.15 6.17 9.81
N GLN A 71 -2.21 6.58 10.66
CA GLN A 71 -2.32 6.44 12.11
C GLN A 71 -3.51 7.22 12.69
N GLU A 72 -3.72 8.47 12.25
CA GLU A 72 -4.71 9.38 12.85
C GLU A 72 -6.13 9.21 12.29
N ALA A 73 -6.31 8.33 11.30
CA ALA A 73 -7.59 8.09 10.64
C ALA A 73 -8.61 7.46 11.61
N PHE A 74 -8.16 6.54 12.47
CA PHE A 74 -8.98 5.84 13.46
C PHE A 74 -8.59 6.26 14.88
N SER A 75 -9.47 6.11 15.87
CA SER A 75 -9.18 6.55 17.24
C SER A 75 -8.17 5.62 17.93
N ASN A 76 -8.14 4.35 17.52
CA ASN A 76 -7.27 3.29 18.00
C ASN A 76 -6.01 3.09 17.14
N GLY A 77 -5.78 3.95 16.14
CA GLY A 77 -4.70 3.80 15.18
C GLY A 77 -5.10 3.02 13.92
N GLY A 78 -4.40 3.28 12.81
CA GLY A 78 -4.58 2.52 11.56
C GLY A 78 -4.02 1.10 11.61
N TRP A 79 -3.98 0.45 10.44
CA TRP A 79 -3.56 -0.94 10.18
C TRP A 79 -2.29 -1.37 10.92
N TRP A 80 -1.26 -0.52 10.92
CA TRP A 80 0.04 -0.81 11.54
C TRP A 80 0.07 -0.61 13.06
N HIS A 81 -0.95 0.02 13.62
CA HIS A 81 -1.05 0.39 15.03
C HIS A 81 -2.08 -0.43 15.80
N ASP A 82 -2.90 -1.18 15.08
CA ASP A 82 -3.91 -2.06 15.64
C ASP A 82 -3.33 -3.47 15.82
N ASN A 83 -3.18 -3.91 17.07
CA ASN A 83 -2.57 -5.20 17.37
C ASN A 83 -3.41 -6.39 16.91
N ARG A 84 -4.71 -6.20 16.74
CA ARG A 84 -5.62 -7.25 16.29
C ARG A 84 -5.34 -7.66 14.86
N ILE A 85 -4.88 -6.74 14.01
CA ILE A 85 -4.49 -7.03 12.63
C ILE A 85 -3.30 -8.00 12.60
N LEU A 86 -2.28 -7.77 13.43
CA LEU A 86 -1.15 -8.71 13.55
C LEU A 86 -1.59 -10.02 14.20
N ALA A 87 -2.42 -9.95 15.24
CA ALA A 87 -2.94 -11.12 15.94
C ALA A 87 -3.86 -11.99 15.06
N ALA A 88 -4.53 -11.41 14.06
CA ALA A 88 -5.41 -12.11 13.12
C ALA A 88 -4.65 -12.85 12.00
N THR A 89 -3.32 -12.77 11.99
CA THR A 89 -2.48 -13.50 11.04
C THR A 89 -2.80 -15.00 11.07
N GLY A 90 -2.90 -15.62 9.89
CA GLY A 90 -3.26 -17.03 9.77
C GLY A 90 -4.68 -17.33 10.27
N GLU A 91 -4.80 -18.24 11.23
CA GLU A 91 -6.04 -18.60 11.91
C GLU A 91 -6.24 -17.87 13.25
N GLY A 92 -5.41 -16.87 13.54
CA GLY A 92 -5.45 -16.09 14.77
C GLY A 92 -4.40 -16.53 15.80
N ALA A 93 -3.98 -15.59 16.64
CA ALA A 93 -2.80 -15.70 17.49
C ALA A 93 -2.78 -16.95 18.38
N GLU A 94 -3.92 -17.32 18.97
CA GLU A 94 -4.00 -18.49 19.86
C GLU A 94 -3.65 -19.80 19.14
N LYS A 95 -4.14 -19.98 17.91
CA LYS A 95 -3.82 -21.17 17.09
C LYS A 95 -2.43 -21.07 16.47
N GLU A 96 -2.05 -19.88 16.01
CA GLU A 96 -0.75 -19.69 15.38
C GLU A 96 0.41 -19.87 16.35
N GLU A 97 0.24 -19.51 17.63
CA GLU A 97 1.30 -19.65 18.62
C GLU A 97 1.71 -21.10 18.84
N GLU A 98 0.74 -22.03 18.85
CA GLU A 98 1.01 -23.47 18.97
C GLU A 98 1.90 -24.01 17.84
N ARG A 99 1.79 -23.41 16.64
CA ARG A 99 2.62 -23.73 15.47
C ARG A 99 3.71 -22.72 15.20
N ALA A 100 3.98 -21.83 16.15
CA ALA A 100 4.97 -20.77 16.03
C ALA A 100 4.85 -19.94 14.73
N TRP A 101 3.63 -19.64 14.28
CA TRP A 101 3.33 -18.95 13.02
C TRP A 101 4.09 -19.54 11.81
N GLU A 102 4.12 -20.87 11.69
CA GLU A 102 4.76 -21.56 10.56
C GLU A 102 4.30 -21.00 9.20
N GLY A 103 5.27 -20.77 8.29
CA GLY A 103 5.01 -20.20 6.96
C GLY A 103 4.96 -18.66 6.90
N TRP A 104 4.86 -17.99 8.04
CA TRP A 104 4.84 -16.52 8.13
C TRP A 104 6.20 -15.89 8.43
N TRP A 105 7.20 -16.68 8.82
CA TRP A 105 8.56 -16.19 9.03
C TRP A 105 9.35 -16.13 7.72
N ASN A 106 10.25 -15.16 7.62
CA ASN A 106 11.34 -15.22 6.65
C ASN A 106 12.43 -16.15 7.20
N GLU A 107 12.35 -17.44 6.87
CA GLU A 107 13.24 -18.47 7.44
C GLU A 107 14.73 -18.14 7.25
N LYS A 108 15.12 -17.50 6.13
CA LYS A 108 16.51 -17.07 5.93
C LYS A 108 16.96 -16.03 6.96
N VAL A 109 16.09 -15.07 7.30
CA VAL A 109 16.39 -14.05 8.30
C VAL A 109 16.31 -14.65 9.71
N ALA A 110 15.37 -15.56 9.97
CA ALA A 110 15.30 -16.31 11.22
C ALA A 110 16.56 -17.14 11.48
N ASP A 111 17.13 -17.77 10.44
CA ASP A 111 18.40 -18.48 10.54
C ASP A 111 19.58 -17.54 10.84
N LEU A 112 19.58 -16.32 10.29
CA LEU A 112 20.58 -15.30 10.64
C LEU A 112 20.47 -14.87 12.10
N VAL A 113 19.26 -14.77 12.66
CA VAL A 113 19.05 -14.52 14.10
C VAL A 113 19.67 -15.67 14.92
N LYS A 114 19.40 -16.93 14.56
CA LYS A 114 19.98 -18.11 15.24
C LYS A 114 21.50 -18.22 15.10
N LEU A 115 22.08 -17.68 14.02
CA LEU A 115 23.54 -17.60 13.88
C LEU A 115 24.12 -16.49 14.75
N SER A 116 23.41 -15.36 14.87
CA SER A 116 23.80 -14.25 15.73
C SER A 116 23.89 -14.66 17.20
N THR A 117 22.95 -15.47 17.69
CA THR A 117 22.96 -15.94 19.08
C THR A 117 24.10 -16.91 19.39
N LYS A 118 24.68 -17.55 18.37
CA LYS A 118 25.86 -18.42 18.51
C LYS A 118 27.17 -17.64 18.48
N GLN A 119 27.14 -16.36 18.10
CA GLN A 119 28.32 -15.52 18.06
C GLN A 119 28.53 -14.86 19.44
N PRO A 120 29.56 -15.24 20.20
CA PRO A 120 29.71 -14.85 21.60
C PRO A 120 30.03 -13.36 21.80
N ASP A 121 30.48 -12.67 20.74
CA ASP A 121 30.80 -11.24 20.74
C ASP A 121 29.78 -10.39 19.97
N ALA A 122 28.62 -10.95 19.61
CA ALA A 122 27.53 -10.22 18.97
C ALA A 122 26.45 -9.83 19.99
N LEU A 123 25.86 -8.65 19.78
CA LEU A 123 24.57 -8.31 20.38
C LEU A 123 23.47 -8.48 19.35
N CYS A 124 22.48 -9.32 19.65
CA CYS A 124 21.35 -9.61 18.75
C CYS A 124 20.11 -8.80 19.15
N VAL A 125 19.62 -7.96 18.24
CA VAL A 125 18.53 -7.01 18.50
C VAL A 125 17.39 -7.16 17.49
N LEU A 126 16.16 -7.23 17.98
CA LEU A 126 14.96 -6.98 17.19
C LEU A 126 14.55 -5.52 17.37
N LEU A 127 14.32 -4.79 16.27
CA LEU A 127 13.94 -3.37 16.28
C LEU A 127 12.75 -3.09 15.37
N THR A 128 11.60 -2.71 15.93
CA THR A 128 10.38 -2.40 15.15
C THR A 128 9.79 -1.03 15.48
N GLY A 129 9.15 -0.41 14.49
CA GLY A 129 8.38 0.82 14.65
C GLY A 129 7.02 0.65 15.33
N ARG A 130 6.58 -0.59 15.58
CA ARG A 130 5.35 -0.87 16.32
C ARG A 130 5.41 -0.33 17.75
N SER A 131 4.26 0.09 18.27
CA SER A 131 4.18 0.69 19.61
C SER A 131 4.42 -0.35 20.70
N GLU A 132 5.24 -0.01 21.68
CA GLU A 132 5.55 -0.88 22.81
C GLU A 132 4.27 -1.31 23.56
N HIS A 133 3.45 -0.34 23.95
CA HIS A 133 2.22 -0.54 24.71
C HIS A 133 1.20 -1.43 23.98
N GLY A 134 1.15 -1.39 22.64
CA GLY A 134 0.17 -2.14 21.86
C GLY A 134 0.62 -3.55 21.48
N PHE A 135 1.93 -3.75 21.29
CA PHE A 135 2.48 -4.93 20.62
C PHE A 135 3.49 -5.73 21.43
N GLY A 136 4.00 -5.19 22.55
CA GLY A 136 5.10 -5.80 23.30
C GLY A 136 4.84 -7.26 23.66
N GLU A 137 3.67 -7.55 24.23
CA GLU A 137 3.32 -8.91 24.64
C GLU A 137 3.14 -9.86 23.44
N LEU A 138 2.44 -9.41 22.40
CA LEU A 138 2.21 -10.22 21.20
C LEU A 138 3.53 -10.56 20.50
N ILE A 139 4.40 -9.57 20.27
CA ILE A 139 5.70 -9.79 19.62
C ILE A 139 6.59 -10.70 20.48
N LYS A 140 6.56 -10.55 21.81
CA LYS A 140 7.29 -11.44 22.73
C LYS A 140 6.82 -12.90 22.58
N ARG A 141 5.50 -13.15 22.57
CA ARG A 141 4.92 -14.49 22.31
C ARG A 141 5.35 -15.06 20.97
N MET A 142 5.29 -14.24 19.91
CA MET A 142 5.69 -14.65 18.55
C MET A 142 7.16 -15.08 18.45
N VAL A 143 8.10 -14.27 18.94
CA VAL A 143 9.52 -14.64 18.86
C VAL A 143 9.87 -15.80 19.77
N THR A 144 9.22 -15.90 20.94
CA THR A 144 9.44 -16.99 21.90
C THR A 144 8.96 -18.33 21.35
N SER A 145 7.74 -18.40 20.79
CA SER A 145 7.20 -19.63 20.18
C SER A 145 8.06 -20.13 19.01
N LYS A 146 8.64 -19.21 18.21
CA LYS A 146 9.57 -19.56 17.12
C LYS A 146 10.97 -19.98 17.63
N GLY A 147 11.26 -19.82 18.91
CA GLY A 147 12.59 -20.09 19.49
C GLY A 147 13.64 -19.11 18.99
N LEU A 148 13.27 -17.86 18.71
CA LEU A 148 14.19 -16.79 18.33
C LEU A 148 14.61 -16.03 19.58
N GLU A 149 15.88 -16.19 19.95
CA GLU A 149 16.46 -15.50 21.10
C GLU A 149 17.07 -14.17 20.67
N PHE A 150 16.75 -13.12 21.42
CA PHE A 150 17.34 -11.80 21.27
C PHE A 150 17.93 -11.33 22.60
N ASP A 151 18.95 -10.50 22.54
CA ASP A 151 19.42 -9.76 23.72
C ASP A 151 18.49 -8.58 24.01
N MET A 152 17.96 -7.98 22.95
CA MET A 152 17.00 -6.88 23.03
C MET A 152 15.87 -7.06 22.02
N VAL A 153 14.64 -6.86 22.50
CA VAL A 153 13.47 -6.62 21.65
C VAL A 153 13.04 -5.18 21.89
N SER A 154 13.23 -4.31 20.90
CA SER A 154 13.02 -2.86 20.96
C SER A 154 11.83 -2.48 20.09
N LEU A 155 10.76 -2.03 20.73
CA LEU A 155 9.57 -1.46 20.11
C LEU A 155 9.59 0.05 20.31
N LYS A 156 8.82 0.81 19.53
CA LYS A 156 8.73 2.27 19.67
C LYS A 156 8.01 2.64 20.98
N PRO A 157 8.71 3.22 21.97
CA PRO A 157 8.06 3.70 23.18
C PRO A 157 7.30 5.01 22.88
N ARG A 158 6.48 5.47 23.83
CA ARG A 158 5.77 6.77 23.68
C ARG A 158 6.75 7.95 23.61
N VAL A 159 7.82 7.88 24.38
CA VAL A 159 8.94 8.83 24.43
C VAL A 159 10.23 8.03 24.60
N SER A 160 11.36 8.60 24.19
CA SER A 160 12.66 7.97 24.46
C SER A 160 12.92 7.85 25.96
N PRO A 161 13.85 6.98 26.41
CA PRO A 161 14.30 6.96 27.80
C PRO A 161 14.89 8.28 28.31
N ALA A 162 15.24 9.20 27.40
CA ALA A 162 15.65 10.58 27.70
C ALA A 162 14.47 11.58 27.62
N ASN A 163 13.23 11.09 27.58
CA ASN A 163 11.99 11.86 27.52
C ASN A 163 11.83 12.73 26.26
N GLN A 164 12.37 12.30 25.13
CA GLN A 164 12.23 12.99 23.83
C GLN A 164 11.09 12.38 23.01
N SER A 165 10.34 13.20 22.28
CA SER A 165 9.33 12.72 21.34
C SER A 165 9.95 12.28 20.01
N PHE A 166 9.34 11.30 19.36
CA PHE A 166 9.76 10.82 18.06
C PHE A 166 8.96 11.52 16.96
N GLN A 167 9.67 11.98 15.92
CA GLN A 167 9.03 12.63 14.76
C GLN A 167 8.36 11.58 13.85
N ASN A 168 9.06 10.46 13.64
CA ASN A 168 8.62 9.31 12.85
C ASN A 168 9.44 8.08 13.29
N THR A 169 9.17 6.91 12.71
CA THR A 169 9.88 5.67 13.01
C THR A 169 11.34 5.72 12.58
N MET A 170 11.66 6.38 11.45
CA MET A 170 13.05 6.58 11.03
C MET A 170 13.85 7.27 12.13
N HIS A 171 13.34 8.39 12.67
CA HIS A 171 13.98 9.14 13.74
C HIS A 171 14.12 8.30 15.02
N PHE A 172 13.08 7.55 15.39
CA PHE A 172 13.16 6.58 16.50
C PHE A 172 14.30 5.56 16.30
N LYS A 173 14.38 4.90 15.14
CA LYS A 173 15.41 3.89 14.85
C LYS A 173 16.81 4.51 14.85
N GLN A 174 16.98 5.73 14.33
CA GLN A 174 18.25 6.46 14.36
C GLN A 174 18.70 6.80 15.80
N LEU A 175 17.79 7.30 16.65
CA LEU A 175 18.11 7.56 18.06
C LEU A 175 18.47 6.26 18.80
N PHE A 176 17.78 5.17 18.49
CA PHE A 176 18.11 3.85 19.03
C PHE A 176 19.50 3.39 18.58
N PHE A 177 19.84 3.54 17.29
CA PHE A 177 21.17 3.19 16.79
C PHE A 177 22.27 4.02 17.47
N GLU A 178 22.07 5.33 17.66
CA GLU A 178 23.03 6.17 18.37
C GLU A 178 23.20 5.68 19.82
N ALA A 179 22.11 5.44 20.56
CA ALA A 179 22.18 4.90 21.91
C ALA A 179 22.90 3.54 21.98
N LEU A 180 22.64 2.68 20.99
CA LEU A 180 23.25 1.36 20.88
C LEU A 180 24.77 1.45 20.65
N MET A 181 25.20 2.24 19.66
CA MET A 181 26.60 2.40 19.29
C MET A 181 27.38 3.12 20.40
N GLU A 182 26.85 4.21 20.96
CA GLU A 182 27.50 4.97 22.04
C GLU A 182 27.60 4.17 23.35
N THR A 183 26.73 3.18 23.56
CA THR A 183 26.82 2.27 24.72
C THR A 183 27.85 1.17 24.48
N TYR A 184 27.79 0.48 23.34
CA TYR A 184 28.74 -0.56 22.96
C TYR A 184 29.91 0.01 22.15
N GLN A 185 30.67 0.90 22.79
CA GLN A 185 31.74 1.67 22.15
C GLN A 185 32.81 0.79 21.49
N GLN A 186 32.99 -0.41 22.03
CA GLN A 186 33.94 -1.42 21.58
C GLN A 186 33.49 -2.22 20.35
N ALA A 187 32.22 -2.09 19.93
CA ALA A 187 31.73 -2.70 18.71
C ALA A 187 32.32 -1.99 17.49
N THR A 188 32.81 -2.75 16.52
CA THR A 188 33.44 -2.22 15.29
C THR A 188 32.55 -2.38 14.06
N GLU A 189 31.50 -3.19 14.17
CA GLU A 189 30.60 -3.53 13.07
C GLU A 189 29.13 -3.48 13.51
N ILE A 190 28.26 -2.99 12.62
CA ILE A 190 26.82 -3.09 12.73
C ILE A 190 26.21 -3.63 11.44
N LYS A 191 25.35 -4.64 11.55
CA LYS A 191 24.54 -5.18 10.45
C LYS A 191 23.07 -4.89 10.71
N VAL A 192 22.40 -4.26 9.74
CA VAL A 192 20.98 -3.92 9.83
C VAL A 192 20.21 -4.58 8.69
N TYR A 193 19.20 -5.38 9.02
CA TYR A 193 18.28 -6.00 8.07
C TYR A 193 16.95 -5.25 8.09
N GLU A 194 16.52 -4.76 6.93
CA GLU A 194 15.31 -3.95 6.77
C GLU A 194 14.73 -4.13 5.36
N ASP A 195 13.42 -4.25 5.22
CA ASP A 195 12.74 -4.45 3.95
C ASP A 195 12.62 -3.14 3.13
N ARG A 196 12.38 -2.01 3.80
CA ARG A 196 12.04 -0.74 3.16
C ARG A 196 13.24 -0.06 2.47
N PRO A 197 13.14 0.25 1.16
CA PRO A 197 14.18 1.00 0.45
C PRO A 197 14.46 2.39 1.05
N ARG A 198 13.41 3.11 1.51
CA ARG A 198 13.55 4.43 2.13
C ARG A 198 14.32 4.34 3.45
N HIS A 199 14.04 3.31 4.26
CA HIS A 199 14.72 3.08 5.53
C HIS A 199 16.18 2.67 5.32
N THR A 200 16.43 1.67 4.47
CA THR A 200 17.81 1.23 4.20
C THR A 200 18.68 2.37 3.64
N LYS A 201 18.13 3.22 2.76
CA LYS A 201 18.83 4.44 2.33
C LYS A 201 19.09 5.39 3.50
N GLY A 202 18.06 5.71 4.29
CA GLY A 202 18.20 6.63 5.43
C GLY A 202 19.16 6.13 6.52
N PHE A 203 19.27 4.82 6.74
CA PHE A 203 20.26 4.25 7.66
C PHE A 203 21.68 4.36 7.11
N ARG A 204 21.90 4.09 5.82
CA ARG A 204 23.22 4.29 5.19
C ARG A 204 23.67 5.75 5.30
N ASP A 205 22.76 6.69 5.01
CA ASP A 205 23.04 8.13 5.14
C ASP A 205 23.35 8.50 6.61
N PHE A 206 22.58 7.97 7.56
CA PHE A 206 22.81 8.17 8.99
C PHE A 206 24.17 7.64 9.47
N PHE A 207 24.56 6.43 9.10
CA PHE A 207 25.84 5.86 9.52
C PHE A 207 27.04 6.59 8.90
N ALA A 208 26.91 7.06 7.65
CA ALA A 208 27.94 7.90 7.03
C ALA A 208 28.12 9.23 7.78
N GLU A 209 27.01 9.89 8.13
CA GLU A 209 27.03 11.13 8.91
C GLU A 209 27.57 10.90 10.34
N TYR A 210 27.14 9.82 10.99
CA TYR A 210 27.64 9.43 12.31
C TYR A 210 29.16 9.22 12.28
N ASN A 211 29.69 8.50 11.30
CA ASN A 211 31.14 8.27 11.16
C ASN A 211 31.92 9.56 10.87
N ARG A 212 31.34 10.51 10.12
CA ARG A 212 31.93 11.84 9.93
C ARG A 212 32.09 12.56 11.28
N ARG A 213 31.04 12.61 12.09
CA ARG A 213 31.09 13.18 13.46
C ARG A 213 32.14 12.49 14.33
N GLN A 214 32.23 11.15 14.26
CA GLN A 214 33.23 10.38 15.01
C GLN A 214 34.67 10.63 14.56
N THR A 215 34.88 11.16 13.35
CA THR A 215 36.21 11.55 12.87
C THR A 215 36.59 12.95 13.38
N GLU A 216 35.62 13.88 13.42
CA GLU A 216 35.84 15.26 13.85
C GLU A 216 35.95 15.39 15.39
N ALA A 217 35.08 14.69 16.14
CA ALA A 217 35.05 14.69 17.59
C ALA A 217 34.71 13.28 18.11
N PRO A 218 35.71 12.38 18.20
CA PRO A 218 35.48 10.98 18.52
C PRO A 218 34.92 10.78 19.94
N THR A 219 33.83 10.02 20.04
CA THR A 219 33.34 9.47 21.33
C THR A 219 33.66 7.98 21.45
N ARG A 220 33.62 7.23 20.33
CA ARG A 220 34.05 5.83 20.22
C ARG A 220 34.84 5.51 18.94
N GLY A 221 34.91 6.45 17.99
CA GLY A 221 35.48 6.25 16.67
C GLY A 221 34.45 5.73 15.65
N PRO A 222 34.84 5.53 14.38
CA PRO A 222 33.90 5.09 13.33
C PRO A 222 33.42 3.65 13.53
N ILE A 223 32.36 3.27 12.80
CA ILE A 223 31.82 1.91 12.76
C ILE A 223 31.64 1.45 11.30
N THR A 224 31.94 0.18 11.04
CA THR A 224 31.61 -0.44 9.74
C THR A 224 30.13 -0.81 9.75
N ALA A 225 29.33 -0.18 8.89
CA ALA A 225 27.90 -0.43 8.81
C ALA A 225 27.53 -1.16 7.52
N ASP A 226 26.91 -2.33 7.65
CA ASP A 226 26.27 -3.06 6.55
C ASP A 226 24.74 -2.96 6.70
N VAL A 227 24.08 -2.43 5.68
CA VAL A 227 22.62 -2.26 5.66
C VAL A 227 22.07 -3.09 4.52
N VAL A 228 21.50 -4.23 4.89
CA VAL A 228 20.95 -5.24 3.99
C VAL A 228 19.48 -4.95 3.74
N GLN A 229 19.15 -4.65 2.48
CA GLN A 229 17.76 -4.53 2.07
C GLN A 229 17.18 -5.94 1.84
N VAL A 230 16.28 -6.36 2.72
CA VAL A 230 15.57 -7.63 2.59
C VAL A 230 14.48 -7.49 1.54
N VAL A 231 14.27 -8.54 0.73
CA VAL A 231 13.21 -8.52 -0.29
C VAL A 231 11.86 -8.64 0.42
N ASP A 232 11.00 -7.64 0.21
CA ASP A 232 9.62 -7.63 0.70
C ASP A 232 8.88 -8.91 0.27
N SER A 233 8.30 -9.59 1.26
CA SER A 233 7.50 -10.80 1.10
C SER A 233 6.12 -10.57 1.72
N SER A 234 5.38 -9.60 1.20
CA SER A 234 4.05 -9.25 1.67
C SER A 234 3.06 -10.40 1.54
N THR A 235 2.20 -10.53 2.54
CA THR A 235 1.10 -11.51 2.61
C THR A 235 -0.22 -10.76 2.79
N LEU A 236 -1.35 -11.48 2.71
CA LEU A 236 -2.69 -10.94 2.93
C LEU A 236 -3.37 -11.76 4.02
N LEU A 237 -4.33 -11.16 4.72
CA LEU A 237 -5.25 -11.91 5.58
C LEU A 237 -6.28 -12.66 4.74
N ASP A 238 -6.92 -13.65 5.34
CA ASP A 238 -8.15 -14.20 4.77
C ASP A 238 -9.17 -13.07 4.57
N PRO A 239 -9.85 -12.99 3.41
CA PRO A 239 -10.77 -11.89 3.13
C PRO A 239 -11.88 -11.67 4.14
N VAL A 240 -12.42 -12.74 4.74
CA VAL A 240 -13.49 -12.63 5.74
C VAL A 240 -12.93 -12.11 7.05
N VAL A 241 -11.78 -12.66 7.48
CA VAL A 241 -11.07 -12.19 8.67
C VAL A 241 -10.68 -10.72 8.53
N GLU A 242 -10.14 -10.31 7.38
CA GLU A 242 -9.73 -8.93 7.13
C GLU A 242 -10.89 -7.95 7.25
N VAL A 243 -12.03 -8.27 6.63
CA VAL A 243 -13.24 -7.44 6.72
C VAL A 243 -13.75 -7.37 8.16
N ALA A 244 -13.71 -8.48 8.90
CA ALA A 244 -14.11 -8.52 10.30
C ALA A 244 -13.23 -7.61 11.18
N GLU A 245 -11.91 -7.67 11.01
CA GLU A 245 -10.98 -6.83 11.79
C GLU A 245 -11.10 -5.34 11.44
N VAL A 246 -11.27 -5.01 10.16
CA VAL A 246 -11.54 -3.62 9.74
C VAL A 246 -12.88 -3.14 10.30
N GLN A 247 -13.92 -3.97 10.32
CA GLN A 247 -15.19 -3.62 10.95
C GLN A 247 -15.03 -3.42 12.45
N HIS A 248 -14.21 -4.22 13.13
CA HIS A 248 -13.93 -4.07 14.55
C HIS A 248 -13.16 -2.78 14.87
N MET A 249 -12.22 -2.38 14.00
CA MET A 249 -11.54 -1.08 14.03
C MET A 249 -12.53 0.09 13.90
N ILE A 250 -13.45 0.01 12.93
CA ILE A 250 -14.52 1.02 12.75
C ILE A 250 -15.43 1.10 13.97
N ASN A 251 -15.84 -0.04 14.52
CA ASN A 251 -16.74 -0.09 15.69
C ASN A 251 -16.11 0.58 16.92
N GLN A 252 -14.82 0.35 17.15
CA GLN A 252 -14.09 1.04 18.22
C GLN A 252 -14.00 2.54 17.96
N HIS A 253 -13.65 2.95 16.74
CA HIS A 253 -13.63 4.35 16.34
C HIS A 253 -14.96 5.05 16.63
N ASN A 254 -16.07 4.48 16.15
CA ASN A 254 -17.39 5.02 16.34
C ASN A 254 -17.81 5.07 17.82
N THR A 255 -17.40 4.07 18.61
CA THR A 255 -17.66 4.05 20.06
C THR A 255 -16.94 5.19 20.77
N THR A 256 -15.68 5.50 20.43
CA THR A 256 -14.97 6.63 21.03
C THR A 256 -15.68 7.96 20.74
N LEU A 257 -16.18 8.16 19.51
CA LEU A 257 -16.89 9.38 19.13
C LEU A 257 -18.21 9.60 19.91
N THR A 258 -18.82 8.54 20.43
CA THR A 258 -20.01 8.68 21.29
C THR A 258 -19.68 9.18 22.70
N LYS A 259 -18.45 8.96 23.17
CA LYS A 259 -17.99 9.31 24.51
C LYS A 259 -17.36 10.69 24.58
N GLU A 260 -16.71 11.11 23.50
CA GLU A 260 -16.02 12.39 23.41
C GLU A 260 -16.53 13.18 22.20
N PRO A 261 -17.13 14.37 22.40
CA PRO A 261 -17.54 15.24 21.29
C PRO A 261 -16.33 15.58 20.43
N SER A 262 -16.28 15.04 19.22
CA SER A 262 -15.21 15.24 18.25
C SER A 262 -15.77 15.82 16.95
N SER A 263 -14.96 16.56 16.22
CA SER A 263 -15.28 17.00 14.86
C SER A 263 -15.22 15.87 13.83
N LYS A 264 -14.76 14.67 14.22
CA LYS A 264 -14.68 13.48 13.36
C LYS A 264 -16.06 12.83 13.19
N SER A 265 -16.36 12.40 11.97
CA SER A 265 -17.59 11.68 11.62
C SER A 265 -17.47 10.18 11.93
N LYS A 266 -18.60 9.54 12.25
CA LYS A 266 -18.68 8.08 12.27
C LYS A 266 -18.31 7.50 10.90
N LEU A 267 -17.65 6.34 10.91
CA LEU A 267 -17.23 5.62 9.72
C LEU A 267 -18.06 4.36 9.51
N MET A 268 -18.17 3.91 8.27
CA MET A 268 -18.79 2.62 7.93
C MET A 268 -18.12 2.01 6.69
N ILE A 269 -18.24 0.68 6.56
CA ILE A 269 -17.91 -0.01 5.32
C ILE A 269 -19.07 0.17 4.34
N LYS A 270 -18.76 0.66 3.15
CA LYS A 270 -19.67 0.68 2.00
C LYS A 270 -19.13 -0.22 0.90
N LYS A 271 -20.03 -0.65 0.04
CA LYS A 271 -19.76 -1.59 -1.05
C LYS A 271 -19.95 -0.88 -2.38
N THR A 272 -19.02 -1.02 -3.31
CA THR A 272 -19.22 -0.62 -4.71
C THR A 272 -19.41 -1.86 -5.55
N VAL A 273 -20.56 -2.00 -6.21
CA VAL A 273 -20.84 -3.10 -7.14
C VAL A 273 -20.50 -2.64 -8.54
N PHE A 274 -19.55 -3.32 -9.18
CA PHE A 274 -19.22 -3.06 -10.58
C PHE A 274 -20.22 -3.72 -11.52
N PHE A 275 -20.57 -4.97 -11.23
CA PHE A 275 -21.53 -5.75 -12.01
C PHE A 275 -22.00 -6.98 -11.25
N THR A 276 -23.14 -7.51 -11.70
CA THR A 276 -23.64 -8.83 -11.32
C THR A 276 -23.46 -9.79 -12.49
N SER A 277 -23.03 -11.01 -12.22
CA SER A 277 -22.70 -12.00 -13.25
C SER A 277 -22.79 -13.43 -12.75
N TYR A 278 -22.82 -14.38 -13.67
CA TYR A 278 -22.48 -15.76 -13.38
C TYR A 278 -20.96 -15.88 -13.26
N MET A 279 -20.48 -16.08 -12.04
CA MET A 279 -19.06 -16.22 -11.69
C MET A 279 -18.56 -17.62 -12.06
N ILE A 280 -17.40 -17.69 -12.69
CA ILE A 280 -16.78 -18.94 -13.16
C ILE A 280 -15.69 -19.35 -12.18
N GLY A 281 -15.66 -20.62 -11.78
CA GLY A 281 -14.65 -21.14 -10.86
C GLY A 281 -13.26 -21.26 -11.50
N GLY A 282 -12.21 -21.13 -10.69
CA GLY A 282 -10.81 -21.04 -11.15
C GLY A 282 -10.34 -22.16 -12.09
N ASP A 283 -10.80 -23.40 -11.92
CA ASP A 283 -10.41 -24.50 -12.82
C ASP A 283 -11.04 -24.39 -14.21
N ASP A 284 -12.26 -23.88 -14.30
CA ASP A 284 -12.93 -23.67 -15.58
C ASP A 284 -12.42 -22.41 -16.27
N ILE A 285 -11.98 -21.38 -15.53
CA ILE A 285 -11.23 -20.23 -16.09
C ILE A 285 -10.04 -20.74 -16.91
N LYS A 286 -9.21 -21.65 -16.34
CA LYS A 286 -8.04 -22.21 -17.04
C LYS A 286 -8.42 -22.95 -18.31
N LYS A 287 -9.54 -23.70 -18.31
CA LYS A 287 -10.03 -24.41 -19.51
C LYS A 287 -10.51 -23.43 -20.57
N LEU A 288 -11.30 -22.43 -20.18
CA LEU A 288 -11.83 -21.41 -21.09
C LEU A 288 -10.72 -20.58 -21.74
N LEU A 289 -9.67 -20.21 -21.00
CA LEU A 289 -8.55 -19.45 -21.55
C LEU A 289 -7.81 -20.19 -22.68
N LYS A 290 -7.80 -21.53 -22.68
CA LYS A 290 -7.20 -22.32 -23.77
C LYS A 290 -7.95 -22.18 -25.10
N LEU A 291 -9.22 -21.77 -25.05
CA LEU A 291 -10.03 -21.51 -26.24
C LEU A 291 -9.69 -20.17 -26.92
N ALA A 292 -8.95 -19.30 -26.23
CA ALA A 292 -8.48 -18.05 -26.81
C ALA A 292 -7.39 -18.37 -27.84
N LYS A 293 -7.79 -18.58 -29.10
CA LYS A 293 -6.90 -18.78 -30.26
C LYS A 293 -6.18 -17.46 -30.60
N ILE A 294 -5.30 -17.02 -29.71
CA ILE A 294 -4.56 -15.76 -29.83
C ILE A 294 -3.36 -15.96 -30.77
N PRO A 295 -3.18 -15.12 -31.80
CA PRO A 295 -2.01 -15.21 -32.68
C PRO A 295 -0.71 -14.97 -31.92
N ALA A 296 0.34 -15.74 -32.24
CA ALA A 296 1.67 -15.62 -31.62
C ALA A 296 2.34 -14.25 -31.82
N SER A 297 1.85 -13.45 -32.77
CA SER A 297 2.31 -12.07 -33.00
C SER A 297 1.84 -11.08 -31.93
N VAL A 298 0.90 -11.48 -31.06
CA VAL A 298 0.39 -10.62 -29.98
C VAL A 298 1.18 -10.88 -28.72
N SER A 299 1.83 -9.84 -28.19
CA SER A 299 2.54 -9.94 -26.92
C SER A 299 1.58 -10.17 -25.75
N ASN A 300 1.90 -11.11 -24.86
CA ASN A 300 1.15 -11.31 -23.62
C ASN A 300 1.08 -10.04 -22.75
N ASN A 301 2.10 -9.18 -22.84
CA ASN A 301 2.10 -7.90 -22.12
C ASN A 301 1.03 -6.93 -22.62
N ASP A 302 0.49 -7.13 -23.82
CA ASP A 302 -0.57 -6.30 -24.41
C ASP A 302 -1.97 -6.86 -24.20
N LEU A 303 -2.08 -8.00 -23.51
CA LEU A 303 -3.32 -8.72 -23.29
C LEU A 303 -3.77 -8.62 -21.84
N LYS A 304 -5.09 -8.72 -21.67
CA LYS A 304 -5.77 -8.85 -20.39
C LYS A 304 -6.74 -10.01 -20.47
N PHE A 305 -6.53 -11.02 -19.64
CA PHE A 305 -7.35 -12.23 -19.59
C PHE A 305 -8.55 -12.04 -18.65
N HIS A 306 -9.72 -12.52 -19.08
CA HIS A 306 -11.02 -12.13 -18.50
C HIS A 306 -12.06 -13.26 -18.42
N ALA A 307 -11.64 -14.52 -18.51
CA ALA A 307 -12.52 -15.69 -18.62
C ALA A 307 -13.28 -16.07 -17.32
N ASN A 308 -13.59 -15.09 -16.46
CA ASN A 308 -14.04 -15.30 -15.08
C ASN A 308 -15.54 -15.04 -14.86
N ASN A 309 -16.28 -14.55 -15.86
CA ASN A 309 -17.71 -14.31 -15.71
C ASN A 309 -18.53 -14.32 -17.02
N ILE A 310 -19.83 -14.59 -16.89
CA ILE A 310 -20.87 -14.29 -17.91
C ILE A 310 -21.73 -13.16 -17.36
N LEU A 311 -21.75 -12.01 -18.04
CA LEU A 311 -22.36 -10.78 -17.52
C LEU A 311 -23.90 -10.85 -17.48
N ILE A 312 -24.48 -10.63 -16.29
CA ILE A 312 -25.94 -10.49 -16.11
C ILE A 312 -26.32 -9.02 -16.32
N CYS A 313 -25.68 -8.10 -15.58
CA CYS A 313 -25.84 -6.66 -15.80
C CYS A 313 -24.62 -5.85 -15.29
N PRO A 314 -24.25 -4.75 -15.96
CA PRO A 314 -23.07 -3.94 -15.64
C PRO A 314 -23.29 -2.94 -14.48
N ARG A 315 -24.06 -3.35 -13.46
CA ARG A 315 -24.51 -2.53 -12.33
C ARG A 315 -25.07 -3.43 -11.22
N PRO A 316 -25.39 -2.91 -10.01
CA PRO A 316 -26.26 -3.60 -9.07
C PRO A 316 -27.50 -4.18 -9.76
N CYS A 317 -27.73 -5.48 -9.60
CA CYS A 317 -28.82 -6.16 -10.29
C CYS A 317 -30.18 -5.74 -9.71
N PRO A 318 -31.14 -5.30 -10.55
CA PRO A 318 -32.52 -5.13 -10.12
C PRO A 318 -33.11 -6.43 -9.57
N THR A 319 -33.96 -6.32 -8.55
CA THR A 319 -34.61 -7.46 -7.89
C THR A 319 -35.32 -8.39 -8.89
N SER A 320 -36.04 -7.84 -9.86
CA SER A 320 -36.76 -8.63 -10.88
C SER A 320 -35.84 -9.46 -11.78
N ILE A 321 -34.63 -8.97 -12.09
CA ILE A 321 -33.64 -9.73 -12.85
C ILE A 321 -32.97 -10.76 -11.94
N LEU A 322 -32.70 -10.39 -10.69
CA LEU A 322 -32.07 -11.28 -9.71
C LEU A 322 -32.96 -12.50 -9.40
N GLU A 323 -34.25 -12.28 -9.19
CA GLU A 323 -35.26 -13.35 -9.03
C GLU A 323 -35.32 -14.26 -10.27
N LYS A 324 -35.28 -13.68 -11.48
CA LYS A 324 -35.31 -14.44 -12.73
C LYS A 324 -34.13 -15.41 -12.86
N VAL A 325 -32.95 -15.04 -12.34
CA VAL A 325 -31.74 -15.88 -12.36
C VAL A 325 -31.60 -16.76 -11.10
N GLY A 326 -32.60 -16.77 -10.22
CA GLY A 326 -32.64 -17.61 -9.02
C GLY A 326 -32.03 -16.99 -7.76
N GLY A 327 -31.64 -15.72 -7.77
CA GLY A 327 -31.03 -15.06 -6.61
C GLY A 327 -29.50 -15.16 -6.57
N MET A 328 -28.91 -14.49 -5.57
CA MET A 328 -27.47 -14.55 -5.32
C MET A 328 -27.07 -15.94 -4.87
N GLY A 329 -25.93 -16.45 -5.34
CA GLY A 329 -25.46 -17.81 -5.04
C GLY A 329 -26.12 -18.92 -5.85
N SER A 330 -27.13 -18.61 -6.69
CA SER A 330 -27.75 -19.62 -7.55
C SER A 330 -26.77 -20.13 -8.61
N LYS A 331 -26.84 -21.44 -8.87
CA LYS A 331 -25.93 -22.14 -9.77
C LYS A 331 -26.54 -22.36 -11.14
N MET A 332 -25.71 -22.31 -12.18
CA MET A 332 -26.12 -22.60 -13.55
C MET A 332 -25.02 -23.31 -14.32
N LEU A 333 -25.38 -24.39 -15.02
CA LEU A 333 -24.50 -25.09 -15.94
C LEU A 333 -24.55 -24.42 -17.33
N TRP A 334 -23.38 -24.29 -17.93
CA TRP A 334 -23.20 -23.73 -19.26
C TRP A 334 -22.36 -24.67 -20.11
N GLU A 335 -22.71 -24.83 -21.38
CA GLU A 335 -21.91 -25.52 -22.38
C GLU A 335 -21.27 -24.49 -23.32
N VAL A 336 -19.99 -24.68 -23.64
CA VAL A 336 -19.30 -23.90 -24.67
C VAL A 336 -19.73 -24.37 -26.06
N THR A 337 -20.20 -23.44 -26.90
CA THR A 337 -20.72 -23.78 -28.23
C THR A 337 -19.88 -23.21 -29.37
N GLY A 338 -19.19 -22.09 -29.16
CA GLY A 338 -18.43 -21.41 -30.21
C GLY A 338 -17.39 -20.45 -29.65
N THR A 339 -16.47 -20.03 -30.51
CA THR A 339 -15.45 -19.01 -30.23
C THR A 339 -15.45 -17.95 -31.32
N ALA A 340 -14.98 -16.75 -30.99
CA ALA A 340 -14.86 -15.68 -31.96
C ALA A 340 -13.74 -14.70 -31.57
N CYS A 341 -13.30 -13.95 -32.57
CA CYS A 341 -12.40 -12.83 -32.40
C CYS A 341 -13.01 -11.58 -33.03
N PHE A 342 -13.11 -10.48 -32.27
CA PHE A 342 -13.59 -9.19 -32.74
C PHE A 342 -12.40 -8.23 -32.92
N ASP A 343 -12.25 -7.68 -34.13
CA ASP A 343 -11.23 -6.70 -34.50
C ASP A 343 -9.80 -7.05 -34.06
N ASN A 344 -9.46 -8.34 -33.99
CA ASN A 344 -8.19 -8.84 -33.47
C ASN A 344 -7.84 -8.27 -32.07
N SER A 345 -8.85 -7.89 -31.29
CA SER A 345 -8.70 -7.15 -30.04
C SER A 345 -9.50 -7.76 -28.90
N ILE A 346 -10.50 -8.58 -29.19
CA ILE A 346 -11.33 -9.28 -28.20
C ILE A 346 -11.48 -10.73 -28.64
N TRP A 347 -11.19 -11.67 -27.75
CA TRP A 347 -11.44 -13.09 -27.92
C TRP A 347 -12.54 -13.50 -26.95
N ALA A 348 -13.56 -14.20 -27.44
CA ALA A 348 -14.71 -14.60 -26.65
C ALA A 348 -15.16 -16.03 -26.99
N ALA A 349 -15.85 -16.65 -26.04
CA ALA A 349 -16.56 -17.91 -26.23
C ALA A 349 -18.07 -17.68 -26.03
N CYS A 350 -18.91 -18.19 -26.94
CA CYS A 350 -20.35 -18.19 -26.73
C CYS A 350 -20.78 -19.48 -26.03
N VAL A 351 -21.71 -19.33 -25.10
CA VAL A 351 -22.15 -20.39 -24.20
C VAL A 351 -23.66 -20.52 -24.23
N ARG A 352 -24.16 -21.67 -23.82
CA ARG A 352 -25.59 -21.96 -23.75
C ARG A 352 -25.93 -22.64 -22.41
N PRO A 353 -27.06 -22.33 -21.78
CA PRO A 353 -27.42 -22.97 -20.53
C PRO A 353 -27.73 -24.46 -20.72
N VAL A 354 -27.46 -25.26 -19.70
CA VAL A 354 -27.78 -26.68 -19.62
C VAL A 354 -28.69 -26.91 -18.40
N PRO A 355 -29.93 -27.43 -18.58
CA PRO A 355 -30.58 -27.76 -19.84
C PRO A 355 -30.92 -26.51 -20.67
N HIS A 356 -31.12 -26.68 -21.99
CA HIS A 356 -31.46 -25.58 -22.91
C HIS A 356 -32.74 -24.81 -22.55
N THR A 357 -33.59 -25.39 -21.71
CA THR A 357 -34.84 -24.79 -21.21
C THR A 357 -34.65 -23.96 -19.95
N ALA A 358 -33.45 -23.95 -19.36
CA ALA A 358 -33.19 -23.19 -18.15
C ALA A 358 -33.38 -21.69 -18.38
N LYS A 359 -34.06 -21.03 -17.44
CA LYS A 359 -34.27 -19.58 -17.47
C LYS A 359 -32.97 -18.89 -17.11
N PHE A 360 -32.56 -17.91 -17.92
CA PHE A 360 -31.38 -17.09 -17.66
C PHE A 360 -31.61 -15.62 -18.05
N HIS A 361 -30.69 -14.75 -17.64
CA HIS A 361 -30.60 -13.37 -18.12
C HIS A 361 -29.13 -13.01 -18.33
N THR A 362 -28.83 -12.38 -19.45
CA THR A 362 -27.50 -11.85 -19.76
C THR A 362 -27.63 -10.47 -20.35
N ASP A 363 -26.61 -9.64 -20.14
CA ASP A 363 -26.53 -8.28 -20.70
C ASP A 363 -26.49 -8.31 -22.24
N ASN A 364 -25.82 -9.33 -22.79
CA ASN A 364 -25.76 -9.58 -24.22
C ASN A 364 -26.85 -10.57 -24.66
N PRO A 365 -27.43 -10.44 -25.87
CA PRO A 365 -28.42 -11.39 -26.40
C PRO A 365 -27.87 -12.81 -26.54
N ILE A 366 -26.59 -12.94 -26.88
CA ILE A 366 -25.86 -14.21 -26.89
C ILE A 366 -25.04 -14.27 -25.60
N PRO A 367 -25.30 -15.25 -24.71
CA PRO A 367 -24.45 -15.48 -23.54
C PRO A 367 -23.01 -15.74 -23.99
N LEU A 368 -22.08 -14.98 -23.43
CA LEU A 368 -20.69 -15.05 -23.82
C LEU A 368 -19.76 -14.85 -22.62
N VAL A 369 -18.58 -15.45 -22.73
CA VAL A 369 -17.43 -15.23 -21.85
C VAL A 369 -16.37 -14.48 -22.65
N VAL A 370 -15.90 -13.34 -22.13
CA VAL A 370 -14.75 -12.64 -22.71
C VAL A 370 -13.48 -13.35 -22.24
N LEU A 371 -12.74 -13.99 -23.14
CA LEU A 371 -11.55 -14.76 -22.78
C LEU A 371 -10.33 -13.86 -22.61
N ALA A 372 -10.10 -12.98 -23.58
CA ALA A 372 -8.97 -12.06 -23.61
C ALA A 372 -9.31 -10.75 -24.32
N LEU A 373 -8.63 -9.68 -23.93
CA LEU A 373 -8.75 -8.34 -24.49
C LEU A 373 -7.36 -7.77 -24.75
N ARG A 374 -7.15 -7.10 -25.87
CA ARG A 374 -6.00 -6.19 -26.03
C ARG A 374 -6.18 -4.95 -25.16
N LYS A 375 -5.07 -4.38 -24.69
CA LYS A 375 -5.06 -3.10 -23.98
C LYS A 375 -5.79 -2.02 -24.79
N GLY A 376 -6.73 -1.33 -24.15
CA GLY A 376 -7.58 -0.31 -24.78
C GLY A 376 -8.89 -0.83 -25.36
N ALA A 377 -9.03 -2.14 -25.58
CA ALA A 377 -10.32 -2.74 -25.96
C ALA A 377 -11.31 -2.70 -24.78
N ARG A 378 -12.60 -2.56 -25.08
CA ARG A 378 -13.65 -2.51 -24.06
C ARG A 378 -14.40 -3.85 -24.04
N PRO A 379 -14.59 -4.48 -22.86
CA PRO A 379 -15.31 -5.75 -22.77
C PRO A 379 -16.71 -5.72 -23.40
N MET A 380 -17.43 -4.59 -23.29
CA MET A 380 -18.77 -4.42 -23.84
C MET A 380 -18.83 -4.58 -25.38
N ASP A 381 -17.72 -4.32 -26.07
CA ASP A 381 -17.68 -4.47 -27.53
C ASP A 381 -17.76 -5.95 -27.97
N ALA A 382 -17.56 -6.91 -27.05
CA ALA A 382 -17.79 -8.34 -27.31
C ALA A 382 -19.25 -8.65 -27.72
N GLY A 383 -20.22 -7.84 -27.28
CA GLY A 383 -21.63 -7.96 -27.69
C GLY A 383 -21.88 -7.71 -29.18
N LYS A 384 -20.90 -7.16 -29.91
CA LYS A 384 -20.98 -6.89 -31.35
C LYS A 384 -20.59 -8.10 -32.21
N ILE A 385 -20.14 -9.19 -31.59
CA ILE A 385 -19.75 -10.41 -32.32
C ILE A 385 -21.00 -11.07 -32.92
N THR A 386 -21.03 -11.15 -34.24
CA THR A 386 -22.09 -11.83 -34.99
C THR A 386 -21.64 -13.16 -35.58
N ALA A 387 -20.34 -13.30 -35.91
CA ALA A 387 -19.77 -14.50 -36.51
C ALA A 387 -19.07 -15.37 -35.46
N TRP A 388 -19.72 -16.47 -35.06
CA TRP A 388 -19.21 -17.45 -34.10
C TRP A 388 -18.76 -18.71 -34.82
N GLN A 389 -17.53 -19.15 -34.54
CA GLN A 389 -16.98 -20.41 -35.05
C GLN A 389 -17.33 -21.54 -34.08
N PRO A 390 -18.02 -22.60 -34.52
CA PRO A 390 -18.34 -23.73 -33.64
C PRO A 390 -17.09 -24.36 -33.04
N VAL A 391 -17.16 -24.70 -31.75
CA VAL A 391 -16.10 -25.47 -31.09
C VAL A 391 -16.21 -26.94 -31.52
N PRO A 392 -15.11 -27.61 -31.90
CA PRO A 392 -15.08 -29.05 -32.17
C PRO A 392 -15.59 -29.87 -30.99
N VAL A 393 -16.17 -31.04 -31.24
CA VAL A 393 -16.88 -31.84 -30.21
C VAL A 393 -15.94 -32.20 -29.04
N GLU A 394 -14.68 -32.45 -29.34
CA GLU A 394 -13.61 -32.77 -28.40
C GLU A 394 -13.17 -31.60 -27.51
N GLU A 395 -13.42 -30.36 -27.94
CA GLU A 395 -13.12 -29.13 -27.18
C GLU A 395 -14.37 -28.59 -26.45
N ARG A 396 -15.55 -29.19 -26.66
CA ARG A 396 -16.77 -28.83 -25.93
C ARG A 396 -16.73 -29.38 -24.53
N PHE A 397 -17.04 -28.52 -23.57
CA PHE A 397 -17.22 -28.91 -22.19
C PHE A 397 -18.27 -28.03 -21.53
N SER A 398 -18.85 -28.57 -20.46
CA SER A 398 -19.75 -27.85 -19.59
C SER A 398 -19.05 -27.43 -18.32
N PHE A 399 -19.46 -26.30 -17.76
CA PHE A 399 -18.95 -25.77 -16.50
C PHE A 399 -20.07 -25.17 -15.67
N GLU A 400 -19.90 -25.19 -14.35
CA GLU A 400 -20.84 -24.58 -13.41
C GLU A 400 -20.45 -23.13 -13.14
N THR A 401 -21.45 -22.29 -12.98
CA THR A 401 -21.29 -20.90 -12.56
C THR A 401 -22.16 -20.60 -11.36
N THR A 402 -21.81 -19.58 -10.60
CA THR A 402 -22.59 -19.10 -9.45
C THR A 402 -22.94 -17.63 -9.62
N VAL A 403 -24.20 -17.24 -9.47
CA VAL A 403 -24.61 -15.83 -9.50
C VAL A 403 -23.90 -15.07 -8.37
N GLY A 404 -23.15 -14.04 -8.74
CA GLY A 404 -22.29 -13.28 -7.85
C GLY A 404 -22.13 -11.83 -8.32
N GLU A 405 -21.51 -11.02 -7.48
CA GLU A 405 -21.16 -9.64 -7.81
C GLU A 405 -19.65 -9.44 -7.79
N LYS A 406 -19.15 -8.65 -8.74
CA LYS A 406 -17.81 -8.09 -8.62
C LYS A 406 -17.89 -6.79 -7.84
N VAL A 407 -17.28 -6.78 -6.67
CA VAL A 407 -17.42 -5.72 -5.68
C VAL A 407 -16.06 -5.22 -5.21
N ILE A 408 -16.03 -3.98 -4.70
CA ILE A 408 -14.92 -3.44 -3.94
C ILE A 408 -15.46 -2.64 -2.76
N LEU A 409 -14.86 -2.83 -1.60
CA LEU A 409 -15.23 -2.19 -0.35
C LEU A 409 -14.50 -0.86 -0.19
N ARG A 410 -15.16 0.07 0.50
CA ARG A 410 -14.62 1.38 0.86
C ARG A 410 -15.02 1.73 2.28
N ILE A 411 -14.16 2.45 2.98
CA ILE A 411 -14.47 3.06 4.28
C ILE A 411 -14.77 4.52 4.04
N GLU A 412 -15.95 4.98 4.45
CA GLU A 412 -16.41 6.36 4.29
C GLU A 412 -17.12 6.83 5.55
N ALA A 413 -17.30 8.15 5.65
CA ALA A 413 -18.17 8.72 6.66
C ALA A 413 -19.63 8.23 6.45
N GLU A 414 -20.31 7.99 7.56
CA GLU A 414 -21.74 7.72 7.59
C GLU A 414 -22.49 8.98 7.09
N ASP A 415 -23.31 8.82 6.04
CA ASP A 415 -24.18 9.88 5.53
C ASP A 415 -25.64 9.45 5.75
N PRO A 416 -26.36 10.09 6.69
CA PRO A 416 -27.76 9.76 6.97
C PRO A 416 -28.72 9.99 5.80
N LYS A 417 -28.29 10.70 4.75
CA LYS A 417 -29.11 11.00 3.56
C LYS A 417 -28.92 10.00 2.42
N GLU A 418 -27.89 9.15 2.50
CA GLU A 418 -27.60 8.16 1.46
C GLU A 418 -28.38 6.88 1.74
N ASP A 419 -29.16 6.42 0.76
CA ASP A 419 -29.86 5.13 0.85
C ASP A 419 -28.93 3.94 0.52
N GLU A 420 -29.35 2.73 0.89
CA GLU A 420 -28.57 1.51 0.70
C GLU A 420 -28.21 1.27 -0.78
N TYR A 421 -29.11 1.57 -1.70
CA TYR A 421 -28.90 1.36 -3.13
C TYR A 421 -27.91 2.37 -3.73
N GLN A 422 -27.97 3.63 -3.31
CA GLN A 422 -27.02 4.68 -3.69
C GLN A 422 -25.60 4.32 -3.22
N SER A 423 -25.48 3.72 -2.03
CA SER A 423 -24.20 3.28 -1.47
C SER A 423 -23.47 2.27 -2.37
N LEU A 424 -24.21 1.49 -3.18
CA LEU A 424 -23.66 0.49 -4.10
C LEU A 424 -22.85 1.08 -5.26
N PHE A 425 -22.94 2.38 -5.50
CA PHE A 425 -22.20 3.08 -6.55
C PHE A 425 -21.03 3.86 -5.98
N ALA A 426 -19.96 4.02 -6.76
CA ALA A 426 -18.86 4.91 -6.36
C ALA A 426 -19.38 6.35 -6.21
N ASN A 427 -19.00 7.02 -5.12
CA ASN A 427 -19.49 8.34 -4.78
C ASN A 427 -19.26 9.33 -5.95
N LYS A 428 -20.34 9.93 -6.49
CA LYS A 428 -20.29 10.87 -7.63
C LYS A 428 -19.87 12.30 -7.22
N SER A 429 -19.63 12.55 -5.94
CA SER A 429 -19.54 13.89 -5.34
C SER A 429 -18.25 14.68 -5.58
N HIS A 430 -17.32 14.20 -6.42
CA HIS A 430 -16.11 14.95 -6.78
C HIS A 430 -15.87 15.17 -8.28
N LYS A 431 -16.91 15.07 -9.12
CA LYS A 431 -16.90 15.91 -10.32
C LYS A 431 -17.04 17.35 -9.84
N ARG A 432 -15.91 18.05 -9.69
CA ARG A 432 -15.89 19.52 -9.57
C ARG A 432 -16.84 20.04 -10.63
N LYS A 433 -17.97 20.58 -10.20
CA LYS A 433 -18.85 21.36 -11.06
C LYS A 433 -17.96 22.53 -11.49
N HIS A 434 -17.40 22.46 -12.69
CA HIS A 434 -16.98 23.68 -13.35
C HIS A 434 -18.29 24.45 -13.53
N ASN A 435 -18.56 25.42 -12.65
CA ASN A 435 -19.49 26.50 -12.95
C ASN A 435 -18.84 27.26 -14.11
N ALA A 436 -19.10 26.80 -15.33
CA ALA A 436 -19.11 27.67 -16.49
C ALA A 436 -20.51 28.25 -16.50
N ASP A 437 -20.71 29.34 -15.76
CA ASP A 437 -21.84 30.29 -15.87
C ASP A 437 -21.68 31.37 -14.78
N GLU A 438 -20.57 32.13 -14.85
CA GLU A 438 -20.45 33.45 -14.21
C GLU A 438 -19.64 34.36 -15.14
N GLU A 439 -20.22 34.69 -16.29
CA GLU A 439 -19.73 35.77 -17.16
C GLU A 439 -20.93 36.54 -17.75
N TRP A 440 -21.71 37.22 -16.89
CA TRP A 440 -22.43 38.44 -17.28
C TRP A 440 -23.00 39.20 -16.07
N ALA A 441 -22.19 40.01 -15.40
CA ALA A 441 -22.70 41.13 -14.62
C ALA A 441 -21.82 42.36 -14.86
N ALA A 442 -22.44 43.35 -15.48
CA ALA A 442 -21.83 44.52 -16.05
C ALA A 442 -21.28 45.50 -14.99
N ARG A 443 -20.15 46.10 -15.35
CA ARG A 443 -19.74 47.51 -15.16
C ARG A 443 -20.58 48.35 -14.17
N SER A 444 -19.99 48.73 -13.05
CA SER A 444 -19.84 50.15 -12.68
C SER A 444 -18.81 50.30 -11.55
N VAL A 445 -17.72 51.04 -11.78
CA VAL A 445 -16.89 51.60 -10.71
C VAL A 445 -16.73 53.08 -11.02
N GLN A 446 -17.17 53.88 -10.05
CA GLN A 446 -17.09 55.33 -10.05
C GLN A 446 -15.65 55.81 -9.76
N TYR A 447 -15.32 56.91 -10.45
CA TYR A 447 -14.26 57.91 -10.26
C TYR A 447 -13.41 57.90 -8.98
N ALA A 448 -12.08 57.87 -9.18
CA ALA A 448 -11.04 58.80 -8.70
C ALA A 448 -9.67 58.17 -9.03
N GLY A 449 -8.65 58.77 -9.66
CA GLY A 449 -8.29 60.17 -9.84
C GLY A 449 -6.93 60.46 -9.18
N ARG A 450 -5.81 60.13 -9.83
CA ARG A 450 -4.46 60.78 -9.75
C ARG A 450 -3.40 59.86 -10.38
N ASN A 451 -2.85 60.21 -11.55
CA ASN A 451 -1.78 61.17 -11.81
C ASN A 451 -0.39 60.52 -11.70
N GLU A 452 0.14 60.01 -12.82
CA GLU A 452 1.59 59.97 -13.03
C GLU A 452 1.91 60.29 -14.50
N SER A 453 2.66 61.38 -14.63
CA SER A 453 3.09 62.05 -15.84
C SER A 453 4.30 61.38 -16.47
N ARG A 454 4.29 61.42 -17.80
CA ARG A 454 5.28 60.91 -18.76
C ARG A 454 6.67 61.53 -18.57
N GLY A 455 7.69 60.68 -18.63
CA GLY A 455 9.08 61.05 -18.91
C GLY A 455 9.57 60.35 -20.19
N PHE A 456 9.98 61.16 -21.16
CA PHE A 456 10.52 60.80 -22.47
C PHE A 456 11.73 59.86 -22.39
N HIS A 457 11.88 58.95 -23.37
CA HIS A 457 13.10 58.84 -24.16
C HIS A 457 12.85 58.24 -25.54
N SER A 458 13.46 58.92 -26.50
CA SER A 458 13.50 58.78 -27.93
C SER A 458 14.29 57.56 -28.43
N GLY A 459 13.95 57.09 -29.64
CA GLY A 459 14.98 56.91 -30.66
C GLY A 459 14.92 55.64 -31.52
N ARG A 460 14.65 55.86 -32.81
CA ARG A 460 15.08 55.07 -33.99
C ARG A 460 14.50 53.65 -34.12
N GLY A 461 13.93 53.20 -35.23
CA GLY A 461 13.87 53.73 -36.59
C GLY A 461 13.80 52.56 -37.58
N ARG A 462 12.75 52.56 -38.41
CA ARG A 462 12.64 52.00 -39.79
C ARG A 462 13.12 50.56 -40.08
N ASN A 463 12.18 49.69 -40.46
CA ASN A 463 11.86 49.34 -41.87
C ASN A 463 10.82 48.20 -41.92
N LYS A 464 9.67 48.41 -42.60
CA LYS A 464 9.35 47.97 -44.00
C LYS A 464 8.82 46.52 -43.99
N GLY A 465 7.51 46.30 -43.88
CA GLY A 465 6.56 46.15 -45.01
C GLY A 465 6.46 44.66 -45.41
N GLY A 466 5.33 44.02 -45.71
CA GLY A 466 3.91 44.32 -45.71
C GLY A 466 3.15 43.08 -46.19
N ASN A 467 1.99 42.81 -45.56
CA ASN A 467 0.75 42.23 -46.13
C ASN A 467 0.75 40.78 -46.73
N PRO A 468 -0.43 40.19 -47.09
CA PRO A 468 -1.23 39.36 -46.18
C PRO A 468 -1.60 37.97 -46.78
N GLY A 469 -2.12 37.04 -45.96
CA GLY A 469 -2.97 35.98 -46.50
C GLY A 469 -2.98 34.63 -45.78
N ARG A 470 -4.15 34.34 -45.19
CA ARG A 470 -4.85 33.04 -45.15
C ARG A 470 -4.31 31.88 -44.31
N SER A 471 -5.14 31.59 -43.30
CA SER A 471 -5.78 30.30 -43.02
C SER A 471 -5.23 29.45 -41.87
N HIS A 472 -6.07 29.35 -40.84
CA HIS A 472 -6.37 28.16 -40.02
C HIS A 472 -5.28 27.10 -39.85
N ARG A 473 -4.78 26.96 -38.62
CA ARG A 473 -5.29 25.93 -37.69
C ARG A 473 -4.67 26.07 -36.30
N ALA A 474 -5.49 25.67 -35.36
CA ALA A 474 -5.35 25.85 -33.94
C ALA A 474 -4.32 24.92 -33.30
N SER A 475 -3.79 25.47 -32.20
CA SER A 475 -3.50 24.80 -30.94
C SER A 475 -2.35 23.79 -30.84
N ARG A 476 -1.25 24.39 -30.42
CA ARG A 476 -0.17 23.87 -29.59
C ARG A 476 -0.71 23.34 -28.26
N GLY A 477 -0.44 22.06 -27.99
CA GLY A 477 0.10 21.48 -26.75
C GLY A 477 -0.53 21.81 -25.39
N GLY A 478 -0.71 20.78 -24.55
CA GLY A 478 -1.02 21.02 -23.15
C GLY A 478 -1.14 19.78 -22.25
N ARG A 479 0.00 19.14 -21.97
CA ARG A 479 0.34 18.39 -20.74
C ARG A 479 -0.63 17.33 -20.20
N GLY A 480 -0.23 16.08 -20.40
CA GLY A 480 -0.76 14.91 -19.70
C GLY A 480 -0.54 14.94 -18.19
N GLY A 481 -1.63 14.68 -17.45
CA GLY A 481 -1.60 14.32 -16.04
C GLY A 481 -1.11 12.89 -15.88
N ARG A 482 0.12 12.72 -15.38
CA ARG A 482 0.63 11.44 -14.93
C ARG A 482 0.02 11.11 -13.55
N GLY A 483 -1.11 10.42 -13.55
CA GLY A 483 -1.52 9.61 -12.41
C GLY A 483 -0.59 8.40 -12.29
N ARG A 484 0.52 8.54 -11.57
CA ARG A 484 1.30 7.38 -11.11
C ARG A 484 0.59 6.76 -9.92
N GLY A 485 -0.42 5.94 -10.20
CA GLY A 485 -0.89 4.91 -9.27
C GLY A 485 0.12 3.76 -9.27
N GLY A 486 1.21 3.92 -8.53
CA GLY A 486 2.03 2.79 -8.14
C GLY A 486 1.44 2.22 -6.86
N HIS A 487 0.87 1.02 -6.95
CA HIS A 487 0.54 0.21 -5.77
C HIS A 487 1.86 -0.26 -5.14
N GLY A 488 2.50 0.65 -4.40
CA GLY A 488 3.64 0.34 -3.55
C GLY A 488 3.20 0.31 -2.09
N TYR A 489 3.82 -0.58 -1.33
CA TYR A 489 3.76 -0.68 0.13
C TYR A 489 3.79 0.71 0.79
N ARG A 490 2.79 1.02 1.64
CA ARG A 490 2.74 2.24 2.46
C ARG A 490 2.83 1.84 3.92
N SER A 491 3.97 2.15 4.52
CA SER A 491 4.26 1.83 5.91
C SER A 491 3.83 2.93 6.88
N LEU A 492 4.06 2.67 8.17
CA LEU A 492 3.95 3.61 9.30
C LEU A 492 4.39 5.05 9.00
N ASP A 493 5.39 5.26 8.13
CA ASP A 493 6.04 6.57 7.90
C ASP A 493 5.88 7.12 6.48
N ASP A 494 5.17 6.41 5.60
CA ASP A 494 4.95 6.84 4.22
C ASP A 494 3.69 7.70 4.05
N VAL A 495 3.04 8.01 5.16
CA VAL A 495 1.87 8.89 5.29
C VAL A 495 2.27 10.21 5.96
N ASP A 496 3.26 10.92 5.40
CA ASP A 496 3.54 12.28 5.86
C ASP A 496 2.30 13.18 5.60
N PRO A 497 1.78 13.90 6.62
CA PRO A 497 0.76 14.91 6.39
C PRO A 497 1.36 15.98 5.49
N LYS A 498 0.73 16.22 4.34
CA LYS A 498 1.14 17.30 3.43
C LYS A 498 1.18 18.63 4.20
N GLY A 499 2.37 19.16 4.44
CA GLY A 499 2.55 20.54 4.88
C GLY A 499 3.63 20.73 5.94
N GLN A 500 4.90 20.52 5.58
CA GLN A 500 6.04 21.21 6.20
C GLN A 500 7.26 21.04 5.29
N SER A 501 7.37 21.94 4.30
CA SER A 501 8.60 22.12 3.53
C SER A 501 9.56 22.99 4.35
N ASN A 502 10.66 22.41 4.83
CA ASN A 502 11.81 23.19 5.27
C ASN A 502 12.71 23.49 4.08
N ASP A 503 12.98 24.78 3.88
CA ASP A 503 13.87 25.35 2.89
C ASP A 503 15.32 24.87 3.07
N ALA A 504 15.94 24.40 1.99
CA ALA A 504 17.39 24.30 1.86
C ALA A 504 17.83 24.67 0.42
N PRO A 505 18.93 25.45 0.25
CA PRO A 505 19.29 26.08 -1.01
C PRO A 505 19.99 25.13 -2.01
N PRO A 506 20.04 25.47 -3.32
CA PRO A 506 20.46 24.53 -4.36
C PRO A 506 21.97 24.51 -4.56
N GLY A 507 22.59 23.36 -4.27
CA GLY A 507 23.95 23.04 -4.69
C GLY A 507 23.96 22.24 -6.00
N SER A 508 24.55 22.83 -7.04
CA SER A 508 24.95 22.19 -8.30
C SER A 508 25.87 20.99 -8.04
N PHE A 509 25.69 19.87 -8.76
CA PHE A 509 26.73 19.17 -9.56
C PHE A 509 26.26 17.77 -10.02
N GLY A 510 26.57 17.46 -11.29
CA GLY A 510 27.02 16.12 -11.70
C GLY A 510 25.98 15.07 -12.11
N ARG A 511 25.58 15.06 -13.39
CA ARG A 511 24.95 13.88 -14.03
C ARG A 511 25.98 12.77 -14.23
N GLY A 512 25.77 11.62 -13.57
CA GLY A 512 26.37 10.34 -13.93
C GLY A 512 25.29 9.25 -13.90
N ARG A 513 24.94 8.69 -15.07
CA ARG A 513 24.10 7.48 -15.18
C ARG A 513 24.98 6.25 -15.00
N PRO A 514 24.51 5.22 -14.28
CA PRO A 514 24.79 3.85 -14.66
C PRO A 514 23.52 3.12 -15.10
N MET A 515 23.68 2.36 -16.19
CA MET A 515 22.79 1.31 -16.67
C MET A 515 22.80 0.13 -15.68
N GLY A 516 21.66 -0.50 -15.42
CA GLY A 516 21.57 -1.73 -14.63
C GLY A 516 20.13 -2.22 -14.48
N GLY A 517 19.90 -3.49 -14.80
CA GLY A 517 18.61 -4.11 -15.11
C GLY A 517 17.55 -4.07 -14.01
N GLN A 518 16.29 -3.93 -14.44
CA GLN A 518 15.09 -4.19 -13.65
C GLN A 518 14.83 -5.70 -13.58
N PRO A 519 14.54 -6.27 -12.40
CA PRO A 519 13.94 -7.58 -12.31
C PRO A 519 12.42 -7.48 -12.57
N SER A 520 11.93 -8.45 -13.34
CA SER A 520 10.55 -8.70 -13.69
C SER A 520 9.76 -9.22 -12.48
N ASN A 521 8.85 -8.41 -11.93
CA ASN A 521 7.80 -8.89 -11.03
C ASN A 521 6.44 -8.78 -11.72
N GLY A 522 6.07 -9.86 -12.41
CA GLY A 522 4.69 -10.15 -12.78
C GLY A 522 4.09 -11.05 -11.72
N SER A 523 3.45 -10.46 -10.71
CA SER A 523 2.59 -11.17 -9.77
C SER A 523 1.15 -11.02 -10.25
N ASP A 524 0.65 -12.07 -10.91
CA ASP A 524 -0.72 -12.20 -11.37
C ASP A 524 -1.70 -12.19 -10.20
N LEU A 525 -2.50 -11.13 -10.11
CA LEU A 525 -3.59 -10.90 -9.15
C LEU A 525 -4.88 -11.67 -9.50
N GLN A 526 -4.78 -12.89 -10.03
CA GLN A 526 -5.95 -13.64 -10.54
C GLN A 526 -6.25 -14.97 -9.83
N SER A 527 -5.51 -15.36 -8.79
CA SER A 527 -5.65 -16.68 -8.17
C SER A 527 -6.45 -16.74 -6.86
N TYR A 528 -7.40 -15.82 -6.64
CA TYR A 528 -8.38 -15.96 -5.56
C TYR A 528 -9.77 -15.76 -6.15
N TYR A 529 -10.31 -16.81 -6.77
CA TYR A 529 -11.73 -17.23 -6.84
C TYR A 529 -11.81 -18.57 -7.59
#